data_AF-A0A2S0M7W0-F1
#
_entry.id   AF-A0A2S0M7W0-F1
#
_cell.length_a   1.000
_cell.length_b   1.000
_cell.length_c   1.000
_cell.angle_alpha   90.00
_cell.angle_beta   90.00
_cell.angle_gamma   90.00
#
_symmetry.space_group_name_H-M   'P 1'
#
loop_
_entity.id
_entity.type
_entity.pdbx_description
1 polymer ?
#
loop_
_entity_poly.entity_id
_entity_poly.type
_entity_poly.pdbx_seq_one_letter_code
_entity_poly.pdbx_strand_id
1 'polypeptide(L)'
;MADLKDYLNQYAPGINNLMQNPFYQDAVIQQQKNIFQDKLKSYNKKRFNLTNKEIDSLILSIASGKNTYKDFQDVIPAMNSPTMCYYLIDKPQVGPNQFETYNLIGPNLPRSTYFQFEEVPEDFFYLYEFKPTDTFILNIPGENRLYELQKEQESLKLTQQSISSANAAVFWAKVSVIISISLFVLGKLLG
;
A
#
# COMPACT_ATOMS: atom_id res chain seq x y z
N MET A 1 -18.16 43.54 0.12
CA MET A 1 -17.44 43.25 -1.14
C MET A 1 -18.50 43.14 -2.22
N ALA A 2 -18.43 43.96 -3.27
CA ALA A 2 -19.33 43.82 -4.42
C ALA A 2 -19.06 42.47 -5.08
N ASP A 3 -20.10 41.70 -5.37
CA ASP A 3 -19.98 40.41 -6.06
C ASP A 3 -19.36 40.65 -7.44
N LEU A 4 -18.51 39.74 -7.91
CA LEU A 4 -17.90 39.82 -9.25
C LEU A 4 -19.00 39.98 -10.33
N LYS A 5 -20.18 39.39 -10.08
CA LYS A 5 -21.38 39.58 -10.90
C LYS A 5 -21.88 41.03 -10.94
N ASP A 6 -21.86 41.75 -9.82
CA ASP A 6 -22.33 43.14 -9.74
C ASP A 6 -21.39 44.08 -10.50
N TYR A 7 -20.08 43.86 -10.37
CA TYR A 7 -19.07 44.61 -11.12
C TYR A 7 -19.20 44.37 -12.63
N LEU A 8 -19.36 43.12 -13.07
CA LEU A 8 -19.51 42.80 -14.49
C LEU A 8 -20.82 43.32 -15.08
N ASN A 9 -21.91 43.32 -14.31
CA ASN A 9 -23.18 43.93 -14.71
C ASN A 9 -23.07 45.44 -14.92
N GLN A 10 -22.31 46.13 -14.06
CA GLN A 10 -22.20 47.58 -14.09
C GLN A 10 -21.28 48.08 -15.21
N TYR A 11 -20.20 47.35 -15.53
CA TYR A 11 -19.16 47.81 -16.46
C TYR A 11 -19.13 47.07 -17.81
N ALA A 12 -19.85 45.96 -17.97
CA ALA A 12 -19.90 45.19 -19.21
C ALA A 12 -21.25 44.46 -19.41
N PRO A 13 -22.35 45.19 -19.66
CA PRO A 13 -23.73 44.68 -19.59
C PRO A 13 -24.09 43.57 -20.59
N GLY A 14 -23.19 43.19 -21.52
CA GLY A 14 -23.35 42.02 -22.40
C GLY A 14 -22.66 40.74 -21.92
N ILE A 15 -21.73 40.82 -20.98
CA ILE A 15 -20.95 39.67 -20.49
C ILE A 15 -21.84 38.71 -19.70
N ASN A 16 -22.84 39.20 -18.97
CA ASN A 16 -23.73 38.33 -18.21
C ASN A 16 -24.59 37.42 -19.11
N ASN A 17 -25.04 37.91 -20.27
CA ASN A 17 -25.75 37.09 -21.26
C ASN A 17 -24.82 36.07 -21.95
N LEU A 18 -23.54 36.41 -22.14
CA LEU A 18 -22.53 35.48 -22.67
C LEU A 18 -22.17 34.39 -21.63
N MET A 19 -22.05 34.73 -20.35
CA MET A 19 -21.81 33.76 -19.26
C MET A 19 -23.02 32.84 -19.01
N GLN A 20 -24.23 33.28 -19.36
CA GLN A 20 -25.45 32.46 -19.31
C GLN A 20 -25.71 31.66 -20.60
N ASN A 21 -24.88 31.83 -21.64
CA ASN A 21 -25.01 31.07 -22.88
C ASN A 21 -24.60 29.59 -22.66
N PRO A 22 -25.45 28.61 -23.02
CA PRO A 22 -25.14 27.19 -22.87
C PRO A 22 -23.81 26.77 -23.50
N PHE A 23 -23.46 27.29 -24.69
CA PHE A 23 -22.20 26.96 -25.37
C PHE A 23 -20.97 27.49 -24.62
N TYR A 24 -21.08 28.66 -23.98
CA TYR A 24 -20.01 29.21 -23.16
C TYR A 24 -19.84 28.40 -21.87
N GLN A 25 -20.95 28.02 -21.23
CA GLN A 25 -20.93 27.16 -20.04
C GLN A 25 -20.34 25.79 -20.34
N ASP A 26 -20.70 25.18 -21.47
CA ASP A 26 -20.12 23.92 -21.93
C ASP A 26 -18.61 24.05 -22.16
N ALA A 27 -18.15 25.12 -22.81
CA ALA A 27 -16.73 25.36 -23.04
C ALA A 27 -15.95 25.51 -21.71
N VAL A 28 -16.51 26.23 -20.74
CA VAL A 28 -15.92 26.38 -19.39
C VAL A 28 -15.85 25.03 -18.67
N ILE A 29 -16.92 24.24 -18.70
CA ILE A 29 -16.95 22.90 -18.07
C ILE A 29 -15.93 21.97 -18.73
N GLN A 30 -15.81 21.99 -20.07
CA GLN A 30 -14.81 21.18 -20.78
C GLN A 30 -13.38 21.61 -20.43
N GLN A 31 -13.13 22.92 -20.32
CA GLN A 31 -11.84 23.42 -19.88
C GLN A 31 -11.51 22.95 -18.45
N GLN A 32 -12.46 23.03 -17.52
CA GLN A 32 -12.28 22.54 -16.15
C GLN A 32 -12.02 21.03 -16.11
N LYS A 33 -12.72 20.23 -16.93
CA LYS A 33 -12.48 18.80 -17.09
C LYS A 33 -11.06 18.52 -17.56
N ASN A 34 -10.59 19.23 -18.59
CA ASN A 34 -9.24 19.06 -19.12
C ASN A 34 -8.17 19.42 -18.07
N ILE A 35 -8.33 20.55 -17.36
CA ILE A 35 -7.44 20.96 -16.27
C ILE A 35 -7.40 19.88 -15.18
N PHE A 36 -8.55 19.35 -14.79
CA PHE A 36 -8.63 18.30 -13.79
C PHE A 36 -7.94 17.01 -14.26
N GLN A 37 -8.17 16.59 -15.50
CA GLN A 37 -7.49 15.43 -16.10
C GLN A 37 -5.96 15.61 -16.12
N ASP A 38 -5.45 16.80 -16.44
CA ASP A 38 -4.01 17.08 -16.44
C ASP A 38 -3.41 17.04 -15.03
N LYS A 39 -4.11 17.58 -14.03
CA LYS A 39 -3.72 17.48 -12.61
C LYS A 39 -3.66 16.02 -12.18
N LEU A 40 -4.66 15.24 -12.56
CA LEU A 40 -4.78 13.83 -12.20
C LEU A 40 -3.72 12.95 -12.87
N LYS A 41 -3.42 13.22 -14.13
CA LYS A 41 -2.30 12.61 -14.83
C LYS A 41 -0.97 12.94 -14.14
N SER A 42 -0.78 14.20 -13.75
CA SER A 42 0.43 14.65 -13.04
C SER A 42 0.57 14.02 -11.66
N TYR A 43 -0.52 13.88 -10.91
CA TYR A 43 -0.57 13.18 -9.64
C TYR A 43 -0.19 11.70 -9.79
N ASN A 44 -0.84 10.99 -10.73
CA ASN A 44 -0.59 9.57 -10.97
C ASN A 44 0.82 9.27 -11.52
N LYS A 45 1.48 10.24 -12.17
CA LYS A 45 2.88 10.10 -12.62
C LYS A 45 3.89 9.97 -11.47
N LYS A 46 3.54 10.41 -10.26
CA LYS A 46 4.41 10.28 -9.07
C LYS A 46 4.39 8.86 -8.49
N ARG A 47 3.47 8.01 -8.94
CA ARG A 47 3.36 6.62 -8.52
C ARG A 47 4.60 5.82 -8.93
N PHE A 48 5.00 4.90 -8.08
CA PHE A 48 5.91 3.80 -8.40
C PHE A 48 5.29 2.44 -8.02
N ASN A 49 5.87 1.36 -8.49
CA ASN A 49 5.43 0.01 -8.14
C ASN A 49 6.20 -0.47 -6.91
N LEU A 50 5.49 -1.04 -5.95
CA LEU A 50 6.08 -1.79 -4.84
C LEU A 50 6.50 -3.19 -5.31
N THR A 51 7.61 -3.66 -4.80
CA THR A 51 8.05 -5.05 -4.90
C THR A 51 7.20 -5.97 -4.02
N ASN A 52 7.21 -7.28 -4.29
CA ASN A 52 6.53 -8.26 -3.43
C ASN A 52 7.05 -8.21 -1.99
N LYS A 53 8.36 -7.99 -1.80
CA LYS A 53 8.97 -7.86 -0.46
C LYS A 53 8.41 -6.65 0.29
N GLU A 54 8.25 -5.52 -0.38
CA GLU A 54 7.66 -4.32 0.21
C GLU A 54 6.19 -4.55 0.57
N ILE A 55 5.41 -5.18 -0.33
CA ILE A 55 4.02 -5.56 -0.06
C ILE A 55 3.93 -6.48 1.16
N ASP A 56 4.71 -7.55 1.21
CA ASP A 56 4.75 -8.49 2.33
C ASP A 56 5.16 -7.78 3.63
N SER A 57 6.07 -6.81 3.57
CA SER A 57 6.48 -6.01 4.73
C SER A 57 5.35 -5.14 5.27
N LEU A 58 4.55 -4.52 4.39
CA LEU A 58 3.36 -3.77 4.79
C LEU A 58 2.28 -4.67 5.39
N ILE A 59 2.06 -5.86 4.82
CA ILE A 59 1.11 -6.86 5.35
C ILE A 59 1.51 -7.26 6.78
N LEU A 60 2.78 -7.57 7.00
CA LEU A 60 3.30 -7.89 8.34
C LEU A 60 3.25 -6.69 9.29
N SER A 61 3.41 -5.47 8.79
CA SER A 61 3.25 -4.25 9.57
C SER A 61 1.83 -4.14 10.15
N ILE A 62 0.80 -4.30 9.30
CA ILE A 62 -0.60 -4.32 9.74
C ILE A 62 -0.82 -5.42 10.78
N ALA A 63 -0.34 -6.64 10.52
CA ALA A 63 -0.49 -7.76 11.45
C ALA A 63 0.18 -7.51 12.82
N SER A 64 1.18 -6.63 12.88
CA SER A 64 1.84 -6.20 14.12
C SER A 64 1.17 -5.03 14.83
N GLY A 65 0.05 -4.52 14.32
CA GLY A 65 -0.67 -3.36 14.84
C GLY A 65 -0.13 -2.01 14.36
N LYS A 66 0.79 -2.00 13.39
CA LYS A 66 1.37 -0.80 12.78
C LYS A 66 0.72 -0.57 11.42
N ASN A 67 -0.44 0.09 11.44
CA ASN A 67 -1.34 0.16 10.30
C ASN A 67 -1.68 1.59 9.86
N THR A 68 -0.95 2.59 10.35
CA THR A 68 -1.14 3.99 9.90
C THR A 68 -0.35 4.27 8.62
N TYR A 69 -0.71 5.33 7.89
CA TYR A 69 0.09 5.81 6.77
C TYR A 69 1.51 6.20 7.19
N LYS A 70 1.68 6.73 8.41
CA LYS A 70 2.99 7.01 8.97
C LYS A 70 3.83 5.73 9.15
N ASP A 71 3.22 4.65 9.64
CA ASP A 71 3.89 3.35 9.76
C ASP A 71 4.31 2.82 8.39
N PHE A 72 3.46 2.97 7.38
CA PHE A 72 3.77 2.57 6.00
C PHE A 72 4.96 3.36 5.44
N GLN A 73 5.05 4.65 5.77
CA GLN A 73 6.23 5.47 5.43
C GLN A 73 7.48 5.06 6.22
N ASP A 74 7.35 4.53 7.44
CA ASP A 74 8.50 4.00 8.19
C ASP A 74 9.01 2.68 7.59
N VAL A 75 8.12 1.85 7.05
CA VAL A 75 8.50 0.62 6.32
C VAL A 75 9.06 0.95 4.94
N ILE A 76 8.46 1.92 4.23
CA ILE A 76 8.83 2.32 2.87
C ILE A 76 8.96 3.85 2.84
N PRO A 77 10.16 4.41 3.08
CA PRO A 77 10.35 5.87 3.15
C PRO A 77 9.95 6.65 1.89
N ALA A 78 9.94 5.99 0.72
CA ALA A 78 9.52 6.59 -0.54
C ALA A 78 7.98 6.59 -0.74
N MET A 79 7.21 5.94 0.16
CA MET A 79 5.76 5.82 0.06
C MET A 79 5.10 7.19 -0.08
N ASN A 80 4.29 7.33 -1.13
CA ASN A 80 3.54 8.53 -1.44
C ASN A 80 2.07 8.19 -1.71
N SER A 81 1.19 9.19 -1.61
CA SER A 81 -0.25 9.01 -1.78
C SER A 81 -0.66 8.38 -3.11
N PRO A 82 -0.13 8.78 -4.28
CA PRO A 82 -0.51 8.15 -5.54
C PRO A 82 -0.09 6.69 -5.63
N THR A 83 1.01 6.31 -4.98
CA THR A 83 1.37 4.89 -4.81
C THR A 83 0.40 4.19 -3.89
N MET A 84 0.09 4.71 -2.71
CA MET A 84 -0.82 4.01 -1.79
C MET A 84 -2.25 3.87 -2.36
N CYS A 85 -2.79 4.91 -2.99
CA CYS A 85 -4.09 4.85 -3.69
C CYS A 85 -4.15 3.73 -4.74
N TYR A 86 -3.02 3.39 -5.36
CA TYR A 86 -2.96 2.32 -6.36
C TYR A 86 -3.09 0.92 -5.77
N TYR A 87 -2.77 0.75 -4.49
CA TYR A 87 -2.78 -0.54 -3.79
C TYR A 87 -4.02 -0.75 -2.90
N LEU A 88 -4.93 0.23 -2.84
CA LEU A 88 -6.21 0.11 -2.13
C LEU A 88 -7.29 -0.52 -3.01
N ILE A 89 -8.17 -1.30 -2.37
CA ILE A 89 -9.44 -1.72 -3.00
C ILE A 89 -10.48 -0.59 -3.04
N ASP A 90 -10.40 0.33 -2.08
CA ASP A 90 -11.31 1.46 -1.97
C ASP A 90 -11.17 2.40 -3.17
N LYS A 91 -12.30 2.97 -3.59
CA LYS A 91 -12.34 3.89 -4.72
C LYS A 91 -12.64 5.31 -4.24
N PRO A 92 -11.86 6.31 -4.71
CA PRO A 92 -12.13 7.69 -4.35
C PRO A 92 -13.47 8.14 -4.94
N GLN A 93 -14.17 8.98 -4.20
CA GLN A 93 -15.38 9.65 -4.65
C GLN A 93 -15.05 10.88 -5.49
N VAL A 94 -16.06 11.43 -6.16
CA VAL A 94 -15.91 12.69 -6.89
C VAL A 94 -16.02 13.84 -5.90
N GLY A 95 -14.92 14.54 -5.66
CA GLY A 95 -14.91 15.71 -4.78
C GLY A 95 -15.48 16.99 -5.42
N PRO A 96 -15.59 18.08 -4.66
CA PRO A 96 -15.99 19.39 -5.18
C PRO A 96 -15.07 19.85 -6.32
N ASN A 97 -15.66 20.31 -7.43
CA ASN A 97 -14.94 20.72 -8.64
C ASN A 97 -14.06 19.62 -9.28
N GLN A 98 -14.35 18.35 -8.98
CA GLN A 98 -13.76 17.20 -9.64
C GLN A 98 -14.78 16.60 -10.61
N PHE A 99 -14.29 15.76 -11.51
CA PHE A 99 -15.11 15.12 -12.51
C PHE A 99 -14.90 13.62 -12.45
N GLU A 100 -15.97 12.84 -12.59
CA GLU A 100 -15.83 11.40 -12.83
C GLU A 100 -14.92 11.20 -14.03
N THR A 101 -13.94 10.33 -13.86
CA THR A 101 -13.15 9.89 -15.01
C THR A 101 -13.09 8.37 -15.03
N TYR A 102 -13.65 7.81 -16.09
CA TYR A 102 -13.84 6.37 -16.24
C TYR A 102 -12.55 5.59 -16.52
N ASN A 103 -11.39 6.26 -16.60
CA ASN A 103 -10.10 5.68 -17.02
C ASN A 103 -8.98 5.77 -15.96
N LEU A 104 -9.31 6.04 -14.70
CA LEU A 104 -8.32 6.39 -13.68
C LEU A 104 -7.44 5.28 -13.17
N ILE A 105 -7.97 4.08 -13.18
CA ILE A 105 -7.25 2.89 -12.80
C ILE A 105 -7.00 2.21 -14.14
N GLY A 106 -5.77 2.30 -14.64
CA GLY A 106 -5.38 1.73 -15.95
C GLY A 106 -5.89 0.29 -16.12
N PRO A 107 -5.93 -0.21 -17.37
CA PRO A 107 -6.86 -1.22 -17.88
C PRO A 107 -7.35 -2.26 -16.87
N ASN A 108 -8.66 -2.55 -16.92
CA ASN A 108 -9.50 -3.53 -16.21
C ASN A 108 -8.90 -4.96 -16.10
N LEU A 109 -7.69 -5.09 -15.56
CA LEU A 109 -7.19 -6.35 -15.04
C LEU A 109 -7.62 -6.40 -13.57
N PRO A 110 -8.21 -7.50 -13.09
CA PRO A 110 -8.41 -7.69 -11.66
C PRO A 110 -7.02 -7.62 -11.01
N ARG A 111 -6.73 -6.50 -10.37
CA ARG A 111 -5.49 -6.31 -9.62
C ARG A 111 -5.74 -6.87 -8.24
N SER A 112 -4.85 -7.76 -7.81
CA SER A 112 -4.79 -8.17 -6.41
C SER A 112 -4.34 -6.95 -5.59
N THR A 113 -5.31 -6.22 -5.05
CA THR A 113 -5.08 -5.28 -3.95
C THR A 113 -5.06 -6.09 -2.67
N TYR A 114 -4.23 -5.70 -1.71
CA TYR A 114 -4.10 -6.39 -0.41
C TYR A 114 -4.64 -5.54 0.74
N PHE A 115 -4.89 -4.26 0.49
CA PHE A 115 -5.16 -3.26 1.50
C PHE A 115 -6.50 -2.57 1.24
N GLN A 116 -7.12 -2.13 2.32
CA GLN A 116 -8.29 -1.26 2.31
C GLN A 116 -8.19 -0.30 3.50
N PHE A 117 -8.94 0.79 3.49
CA PHE A 117 -9.10 1.62 4.68
C PHE A 117 -9.75 0.82 5.80
N GLU A 118 -9.33 1.09 7.03
CA GLU A 118 -10.10 0.65 8.20
C GLU A 118 -11.43 1.39 8.28
N GLU A 119 -11.37 2.72 8.11
CA GLU A 119 -12.51 3.61 7.96
C GLU A 119 -12.21 4.56 6.78
N VAL A 120 -13.08 4.55 5.76
CA VAL A 120 -12.89 5.38 4.57
C VAL A 120 -13.14 6.85 4.94
N PRO A 121 -12.16 7.76 4.76
CA PRO A 121 -12.35 9.18 5.05
C PRO A 121 -13.45 9.79 4.18
N GLU A 122 -14.28 10.67 4.74
CA GLU A 122 -15.33 11.39 3.98
C GLU A 122 -14.75 12.23 2.84
N ASP A 123 -13.52 12.71 2.99
CA ASP A 123 -12.78 13.49 2.01
C ASP A 123 -11.92 12.63 1.06
N PHE A 124 -12.14 11.31 1.02
CA PHE A 124 -11.46 10.41 0.09
C PHE A 124 -11.90 10.64 -1.36
N PHE A 125 -11.36 11.68 -1.97
CA PHE A 125 -11.63 12.12 -3.33
C PHE A 125 -10.48 11.82 -4.30
N TYR A 126 -10.64 12.14 -5.58
CA TYR A 126 -9.50 12.09 -6.48
C TYR A 126 -8.40 13.04 -6.01
N LEU A 127 -7.14 12.68 -6.27
CA LEU A 127 -5.97 13.43 -5.78
C LEU A 127 -5.83 13.43 -4.24
N TYR A 128 -6.40 12.43 -3.55
CA TYR A 128 -6.31 12.32 -2.10
C TYR A 128 -4.86 12.28 -1.63
N GLU A 129 -4.53 13.07 -0.62
CA GLU A 129 -3.23 13.04 0.05
C GLU A 129 -3.43 12.44 1.45
N PHE A 130 -2.77 11.32 1.73
CA PHE A 130 -2.98 10.61 2.98
C PHE A 130 -2.45 11.41 4.17
N LYS A 131 -3.24 11.41 5.23
CA LYS A 131 -2.84 11.94 6.53
C LYS A 131 -1.99 10.89 7.22
N PRO A 132 -0.98 11.27 8.03
CA PRO A 132 -0.16 10.31 8.78
C PRO A 132 -0.98 9.35 9.65
N THR A 133 -2.18 9.76 10.06
CA THR A 133 -3.12 9.03 10.91
C THR A 133 -4.10 8.13 10.16
N ASP A 134 -4.15 8.20 8.83
CA ASP A 134 -5.05 7.34 8.05
C ASP A 134 -4.66 5.87 8.27
N THR A 135 -5.63 5.02 8.59
CA THR A 135 -5.38 3.62 8.94
C THR A 135 -5.88 2.63 7.91
N PHE A 136 -5.19 1.49 7.85
CA PHE A 136 -5.43 0.44 6.86
C PHE A 136 -5.68 -0.90 7.53
N ILE A 137 -6.45 -1.74 6.85
CA ILE A 137 -6.60 -3.16 7.17
C ILE A 137 -6.37 -4.00 5.92
N LEU A 138 -6.17 -5.30 6.12
CA LEU A 138 -6.07 -6.24 5.01
C LEU A 138 -7.46 -6.51 4.44
N ASN A 139 -7.53 -6.61 3.12
CA ASN A 139 -8.69 -7.19 2.46
C ASN A 139 -8.52 -8.72 2.36
N ILE A 140 -9.48 -9.43 1.76
CA ILE A 140 -9.45 -10.90 1.68
C ILE A 140 -8.15 -11.44 1.02
N PRO A 141 -7.70 -10.94 -0.15
CA PRO A 141 -6.37 -11.31 -0.68
C PRO A 141 -5.21 -11.02 0.29
N GLY A 142 -5.26 -9.90 1.01
CA GLY A 142 -4.27 -9.53 2.04
C GLY A 142 -4.19 -10.55 3.17
N GLU A 143 -5.34 -10.94 3.72
CA GLU A 143 -5.45 -11.94 4.79
C GLU A 143 -4.93 -13.32 4.34
N ASN A 144 -5.27 -13.73 3.10
CA ASN A 144 -4.75 -14.97 2.53
C ASN A 144 -3.23 -14.94 2.39
N ARG A 145 -2.67 -13.81 1.94
CA ARG A 145 -1.21 -13.65 1.84
C ARG A 145 -0.54 -13.63 3.21
N LEU A 146 -1.16 -13.00 4.22
CA LEU A 146 -0.67 -13.04 5.59
C LEU A 146 -0.59 -14.48 6.13
N TYR A 147 -1.62 -15.28 5.89
CA TYR A 147 -1.63 -16.70 6.27
C TYR A 147 -0.46 -17.49 5.63
N GLU A 148 -0.22 -17.28 4.32
CA GLU A 148 0.93 -17.89 3.63
C GLU A 148 2.27 -17.45 4.25
N LEU A 149 2.45 -16.16 4.50
CA LEU A 149 3.66 -15.62 5.13
C LEU A 149 3.92 -16.21 6.51
N GLN A 150 2.87 -16.37 7.33
CA GLN A 150 2.98 -16.98 8.65
C GLN A 150 3.41 -18.46 8.55
N LYS A 151 2.85 -19.20 7.60
CA LYS A 151 3.24 -20.59 7.34
C LYS A 151 4.69 -20.71 6.83
N GLU A 152 5.11 -19.81 5.96
CA GLU A 152 6.50 -19.72 5.48
C GLU A 152 7.46 -19.46 6.64
N GLN A 153 7.14 -18.51 7.53
CA GLN A 153 7.94 -18.18 8.72
C GLN A 153 8.02 -19.36 9.71
N GLU A 154 6.91 -20.06 9.94
CA GLU A 154 6.89 -21.26 10.79
C GLU A 154 7.75 -22.39 10.21
N SER A 155 7.62 -22.66 8.90
CA SER A 155 8.42 -23.66 8.20
C SER A 155 9.92 -23.36 8.29
N LEU A 156 10.31 -22.09 8.11
CA LEU A 156 11.69 -21.63 8.27
C LEU A 156 12.19 -21.85 9.71
N LYS A 157 11.38 -21.55 10.71
CA LYS A 157 11.72 -21.76 12.12
C LYS A 157 11.91 -23.25 12.44
N LEU A 158 11.01 -24.11 11.98
CA LEU A 158 11.12 -25.56 12.15
C LEU A 158 12.36 -26.13 11.46
N THR A 159 12.67 -25.64 10.27
CA THR A 159 13.89 -26.01 9.54
C THR A 159 15.15 -25.62 10.30
N GLN A 160 15.21 -24.39 10.84
CA GLN A 160 16.32 -23.92 11.66
C GLN A 160 16.48 -24.75 12.94
N GLN A 161 15.38 -25.07 13.63
CA GLN A 161 15.40 -25.92 14.83
C GLN A 161 15.85 -27.35 14.50
N SER A 162 15.45 -27.88 13.35
CA SER A 162 15.85 -29.21 12.89
C SER A 162 17.35 -29.26 12.57
N ILE A 163 17.88 -28.24 11.88
CA ILE A 163 19.32 -28.09 11.61
C ILE A 163 20.10 -27.98 12.93
N SER A 164 19.62 -27.18 13.88
CA SER A 164 20.26 -27.05 15.20
C SER A 164 20.28 -28.38 15.97
N SER A 165 19.16 -29.11 15.95
CA SER A 165 19.03 -30.42 16.60
C SER A 165 19.93 -31.47 15.94
N ALA A 166 20.02 -31.49 14.61
CA ALA A 166 20.92 -32.36 13.86
C ALA A 166 22.39 -32.07 14.19
N ASN A 167 22.78 -30.80 14.27
CA ASN A 167 24.13 -30.40 14.66
C ASN A 167 24.46 -30.87 16.09
N ALA A 168 23.53 -30.73 17.03
CA ALA A 168 23.69 -31.23 18.40
C ALA A 168 23.82 -32.76 18.43
N ALA A 169 23.00 -33.48 17.67
CA ALA A 169 23.07 -34.94 17.59
C ALA A 169 24.42 -35.42 17.03
N VAL A 170 24.93 -34.78 15.97
CA VAL A 170 26.27 -35.07 15.41
C VAL A 170 27.38 -34.82 16.43
N PHE A 171 27.28 -33.74 17.21
CA PHE A 171 28.24 -33.46 18.29
C PHE A 171 28.24 -34.58 19.35
N TRP A 172 27.05 -34.97 19.84
CA TRP A 172 26.93 -36.04 20.84
C TRP A 172 27.38 -37.41 20.31
N ALA A 173 27.12 -37.70 19.03
CA ALA A 173 27.63 -38.92 18.40
C ALA A 173 29.16 -38.96 18.38
N LYS A 174 29.83 -37.85 18.04
CA LYS A 174 31.29 -37.74 18.09
C LYS A 174 31.83 -37.97 19.50
N VAL A 175 31.22 -37.36 20.50
CA VAL A 175 31.59 -37.56 21.91
C VAL A 175 31.43 -39.03 22.32
N SER A 176 30.32 -39.66 21.97
CA SER A 176 30.07 -41.07 22.25
C SER A 176 31.11 -41.99 21.62
N VAL A 177 31.51 -41.72 20.37
CA VAL A 177 32.58 -42.47 19.68
C VAL A 177 33.91 -42.33 20.42
N ILE A 178 34.28 -41.11 20.83
CA ILE A 178 35.53 -40.87 21.58
C ILE A 178 35.52 -41.59 22.93
N ILE A 179 34.41 -41.52 23.66
CA ILE A 179 34.24 -42.23 24.93
C ILE A 179 34.37 -43.74 24.72
N SER A 180 33.71 -44.28 23.70
CA SER A 180 33.74 -45.71 23.38
C SER A 180 35.15 -46.20 23.05
N ILE A 181 35.89 -45.45 22.23
CA ILE A 181 37.29 -45.76 21.90
C ILE A 181 38.15 -45.73 23.17
N SER A 182 37.99 -44.70 24.00
CA SER A 182 38.77 -44.53 25.22
C SER A 182 38.54 -45.68 26.22
N LEU A 183 37.28 -46.07 26.41
CA LEU A 183 36.91 -47.22 27.25
C LEU A 183 37.46 -48.54 26.70
N PHE A 184 37.41 -48.73 25.37
CA PHE A 184 37.97 -49.92 24.73
C PHE A 184 39.49 -50.03 24.95
N VAL A 185 40.23 -48.94 24.77
CA VAL A 185 41.68 -48.89 24.99
C VAL A 185 42.02 -49.14 26.47
N LEU A 186 41.30 -48.53 27.40
CA LEU A 186 41.49 -48.75 28.83
C LEU A 186 41.26 -50.22 29.22
N GLY A 187 40.20 -50.84 28.72
CA GLY A 187 39.90 -52.25 28.97
C GLY A 187 40.97 -53.19 28.41
N LYS A 188 41.61 -52.83 27.30
CA LYS A 188 42.75 -53.56 26.71
C LYS A 188 44.06 -53.41 27.48
N LEU A 189 44.23 -52.35 28.28
CA LEU A 189 45.44 -52.09 29.06
C LEU A 189 45.37 -52.69 30.47
N LEU A 190 44.17 -52.89 31.01
CA LEU A 190 43.93 -53.38 32.37
C LEU A 190 43.62 -54.89 32.45
N GLY A 191 43.46 -55.57 31.31
CA GLY A 191 43.24 -57.03 31.22
C GLY A 191 44.36 -57.71 30.44
#